data_AF-A0A7X3TC13-F1
#
_entry.id   AF-A0A7X3TC13-F1
#
_cell.length_a   1.000
_cell.length_b   1.000
_cell.length_c   1.000
_cell.angle_alpha   90.00
_cell.angle_beta   90.00
_cell.angle_gamma   90.00
#
_symmetry.space_group_name_H-M   'P 1'
#
loop_
_entity.id
_entity.type
_entity.pdbx_description
1 polymer ?
#
loop_
_entity_poly.entity_id
_entity_poly.type
_entity_poly.pdbx_seq_one_letter_code
_entity_poly.pdbx_strand_id
1 'polypeptide(L)'
;MRVLASPIMIGLGVWLFWECWRVYPQRERAKFFIVSIGIVVVSFGIEWLGVRTGKIFGAYLYGQTLRPSIGGVPISIGCAWFVMLLASTTVAQKIAPKSLRENRFITAFSVALLMVCFDLLMEPAAVKLDYWTWMNSHIPFQNYLVWFGLSFIFTTIGLQTGVFCRRLPPIAIHFYFAQLIYFGLVVLKG
;
A
#
# COMPACT_ATOMS: atom_id res chain seq x y z
N MET A 1 -12.98 -10.70 16.90
CA MET A 1 -12.62 -9.52 16.09
C MET A 1 -11.86 -9.85 14.79
N ARG A 2 -11.19 -11.02 14.65
CA ARG A 2 -10.40 -11.39 13.46
C ARG A 2 -11.15 -11.25 12.12
N VAL A 3 -12.41 -11.66 12.07
CA VAL A 3 -13.24 -11.66 10.84
C VAL A 3 -13.52 -10.25 10.28
N LEU A 4 -13.40 -9.20 11.10
CA LEU A 4 -13.70 -7.83 10.67
C LEU A 4 -12.49 -7.11 10.05
N ALA A 5 -11.28 -7.65 10.17
CA ALA A 5 -10.07 -6.98 9.69
C ALA A 5 -10.12 -6.69 8.18
N SER A 6 -10.39 -7.72 7.35
CA SER A 6 -10.47 -7.54 5.91
C SER A 6 -11.65 -6.65 5.46
N PRO A 7 -12.90 -6.80 5.98
CA PRO A 7 -13.98 -5.86 5.68
C PRO A 7 -13.64 -4.41 6.03
N ILE A 8 -12.99 -4.16 7.18
CA ILE A 8 -12.58 -2.82 7.58
C ILE A 8 -11.52 -2.28 6.61
N MET A 9 -10.50 -3.07 6.26
CA MET A 9 -9.46 -2.65 5.31
C MET A 9 -10.03 -2.32 3.93
N ILE A 10 -10.96 -3.13 3.43
CA ILE A 10 -11.66 -2.89 2.16
C ILE A 10 -12.52 -1.62 2.27
N GLY A 11 -13.31 -1.48 3.34
CA GLY A 11 -14.16 -0.31 3.56
C GLY A 11 -13.37 0.99 3.66
N LEU A 12 -12.23 0.97 4.37
CA LEU A 12 -11.28 2.07 4.45
C LEU A 12 -10.68 2.41 3.07
N GLY A 13 -10.37 1.40 2.25
CA GLY A 13 -9.92 1.59 0.88
C GLY A 13 -10.96 2.22 -0.03
N VAL A 14 -12.21 1.75 0.05
CA VAL A 14 -13.35 2.34 -0.67
C VAL A 14 -13.59 3.78 -0.22
N TRP A 15 -13.51 4.05 1.07
CA TRP A 15 -13.68 5.40 1.61
C TRP A 15 -12.59 6.36 1.13
N LEU A 16 -11.31 5.96 1.21
CA LEU A 16 -10.22 6.80 0.71
C LEU A 16 -10.31 7.02 -0.80
N PHE A 17 -10.66 5.97 -1.55
CA PHE A 17 -10.93 6.07 -2.98
C PHE A 17 -12.01 7.12 -3.26
N TRP A 18 -13.12 7.08 -2.52
CA TRP A 18 -14.23 8.02 -2.67
C TRP A 18 -13.81 9.46 -2.37
N GLU A 19 -13.05 9.69 -1.30
CA GLU A 19 -12.55 11.02 -0.96
C GLU A 19 -11.62 11.57 -2.04
N CYS A 20 -10.75 10.73 -2.60
CA CYS A 20 -9.91 11.11 -3.74
C CYS A 20 -10.76 11.38 -4.99
N TRP A 21 -11.72 10.51 -5.31
CA TRP A 21 -12.60 10.61 -6.48
C TRP A 21 -13.32 11.96 -6.58
N ARG A 22 -13.81 12.46 -5.44
CA ARG A 22 -14.52 13.74 -5.33
C ARG A 22 -13.67 14.94 -5.73
N VAL A 23 -12.36 14.86 -5.53
CA VAL A 23 -11.39 15.92 -5.88
C VAL A 23 -11.09 15.95 -7.38
N TYR A 24 -11.24 14.82 -8.09
CA TYR A 24 -10.94 14.79 -9.54
C TYR A 24 -12.06 15.41 -10.38
N PRO A 25 -11.71 16.26 -11.38
CA PRO A 25 -12.64 16.74 -12.39
C PRO A 25 -13.26 15.59 -13.19
N GLN A 26 -14.48 15.77 -13.69
CA GLN A 26 -15.24 14.72 -14.39
C GLN A 26 -14.47 14.09 -15.57
N ARG A 27 -13.66 14.88 -16.28
CA ARG A 27 -12.82 14.40 -17.40
C ARG A 27 -11.66 13.50 -16.97
N GLU A 28 -11.19 13.63 -15.74
CA GLU A 28 -10.05 12.86 -15.19
C GLU A 28 -10.49 11.68 -14.32
N ARG A 29 -11.76 11.65 -13.89
CA ARG A 29 -12.33 10.60 -13.03
C ARG A 29 -12.16 9.20 -13.61
N ALA A 30 -12.49 8.98 -14.88
CA ALA A 30 -12.31 7.67 -15.53
C ALA A 30 -10.84 7.21 -15.49
N LYS A 31 -9.91 8.13 -15.68
CA LYS A 31 -8.47 7.85 -15.64
C LYS A 31 -7.99 7.50 -14.23
N PHE A 32 -8.44 8.25 -13.22
CA PHE A 32 -8.18 7.91 -11.81
C PHE A 32 -8.79 6.55 -11.43
N PHE A 33 -10.00 6.23 -11.91
CA PHE A 33 -10.64 4.91 -11.71
C PHE A 33 -9.74 3.79 -12.24
N ILE A 34 -9.35 3.88 -13.51
CA ILE A 34 -8.58 2.86 -14.21
C ILE A 34 -7.23 2.65 -13.54
N VAL A 35 -6.51 3.73 -13.21
CA VAL A 35 -5.22 3.63 -12.50
C VAL A 35 -5.40 3.02 -11.11
N SER A 36 -6.43 3.41 -10.36
CA SER A 36 -6.69 2.89 -9.01
C SER A 36 -7.01 1.39 -9.03
N ILE A 37 -7.92 0.96 -9.90
CA ILE A 37 -8.26 -0.46 -10.07
C ILE A 37 -7.05 -1.23 -10.59
N GLY A 38 -6.29 -0.66 -11.53
CA GLY A 38 -5.05 -1.24 -12.03
C GLY A 38 -4.05 -1.51 -10.90
N ILE A 39 -3.85 -0.56 -9.98
CA ILE A 39 -2.97 -0.75 -8.81
C ILE A 39 -3.47 -1.90 -7.93
N VAL A 40 -4.77 -1.93 -7.59
CA VAL A 40 -5.34 -2.99 -6.74
C VAL A 40 -5.18 -4.37 -7.39
N VAL A 41 -5.52 -4.50 -8.67
CA VAL A 41 -5.48 -5.78 -9.39
C VAL A 41 -4.04 -6.25 -9.62
N VAL A 42 -3.16 -5.36 -10.06
CA VAL A 42 -1.75 -5.72 -10.34
C VAL A 42 -1.01 -6.04 -9.06
N SER A 43 -1.17 -5.25 -7.98
CA SER A 43 -0.56 -5.56 -6.69
C SER A 43 -1.05 -6.89 -6.13
N PHE A 44 -2.36 -7.16 -6.17
CA PHE A 44 -2.92 -8.46 -5.78
C PHE A 44 -2.37 -9.61 -6.64
N GLY A 45 -2.26 -9.43 -7.96
CA GLY A 45 -1.70 -10.44 -8.86
C GLY A 45 -0.23 -10.75 -8.56
N ILE A 46 0.57 -9.72 -8.27
CA ILE A 46 1.98 -9.90 -7.87
C ILE A 46 2.08 -10.61 -6.52
N GLU A 47 1.22 -10.29 -5.56
CA GLU A 47 1.15 -11.01 -4.27
C GLU A 47 0.75 -12.46 -4.44
N TRP A 48 -0.24 -12.73 -5.29
CA TRP A 48 -0.65 -14.08 -5.60
C TRP A 48 0.48 -14.90 -6.24
N LEU A 49 1.21 -14.33 -7.19
CA LEU A 49 2.42 -14.96 -7.75
C LEU A 49 3.51 -15.10 -6.69
N GLY A 50 3.65 -14.13 -5.79
CA GLY A 50 4.62 -14.12 -4.70
C GLY A 50 4.43 -15.28 -3.75
N VAL A 51 3.21 -15.48 -3.24
CA VAL A 51 2.86 -16.60 -2.36
C VAL A 51 3.03 -17.95 -3.06
N ARG A 52 2.63 -18.05 -4.33
CA ARG A 52 2.68 -19.33 -5.07
C ARG A 52 4.10 -19.75 -5.42
N THR A 53 4.97 -18.79 -5.72
CA THR A 53 6.35 -19.08 -6.15
C THR A 53 7.35 -19.02 -5.02
N GLY A 54 7.09 -18.23 -3.98
CA GLY A 54 8.05 -17.89 -2.92
C GLY A 54 9.26 -17.07 -3.42
N LYS A 55 9.26 -16.62 -4.69
CA LYS A 55 10.43 -16.01 -5.35
C LYS A 55 10.37 -14.49 -5.44
N ILE A 56 9.20 -13.87 -5.22
CA ILE A 56 9.04 -12.41 -5.34
C ILE A 56 9.41 -11.73 -4.03
N PHE A 57 8.67 -12.02 -2.96
CA PHE A 57 8.92 -11.45 -1.62
C PHE A 57 9.77 -12.39 -0.73
N GLY A 58 9.77 -13.67 -1.08
CA GLY A 58 10.22 -14.78 -0.25
C GLY A 58 9.08 -15.75 0.05
N ALA A 59 9.38 -16.86 0.71
CA ALA A 59 8.40 -17.87 1.06
C ALA A 59 7.66 -17.50 2.35
N TYR A 60 6.35 -17.25 2.24
CA TYR A 60 5.47 -16.93 3.36
C TYR A 60 4.06 -17.47 3.11
N LEU A 61 3.26 -17.57 4.18
CA LEU A 61 1.88 -18.02 4.13
C LEU A 61 0.98 -17.04 4.86
N TYR A 62 -0.17 -16.71 4.26
CA TYR A 62 -1.20 -15.91 4.93
C TYR A 62 -1.86 -16.69 6.07
N GLY A 63 -2.10 -15.99 7.18
CA GLY A 63 -2.77 -16.51 8.36
C GLY A 63 -4.29 -16.53 8.22
N GLN A 64 -5.00 -16.73 9.34
CA GLN A 64 -6.46 -16.88 9.33
C GLN A 64 -7.22 -15.57 9.57
N THR A 65 -6.50 -14.51 9.95
CA THR A 65 -7.11 -13.23 10.31
C THR A 65 -7.66 -12.48 9.09
N LEU A 66 -6.96 -12.52 7.96
CA LEU A 66 -7.37 -11.81 6.75
C LEU A 66 -8.16 -12.73 5.82
N ARG A 67 -9.48 -12.66 5.87
CA ARG A 67 -10.40 -13.45 5.05
C ARG A 67 -11.53 -12.57 4.50
N PRO A 68 -12.05 -12.85 3.29
CA PRO A 68 -11.75 -14.01 2.43
C PRO A 68 -10.46 -13.86 1.61
N SER A 69 -9.92 -14.99 1.17
CA SER A 69 -8.73 -15.09 0.33
C SER A 69 -9.02 -15.80 -0.99
N ILE A 70 -8.40 -15.35 -2.07
CA ILE A 70 -8.43 -16.01 -3.38
C ILE A 70 -7.03 -16.59 -3.64
N GLY A 71 -6.96 -17.91 -3.84
CA GLY A 71 -5.70 -18.59 -4.13
C GLY A 71 -4.64 -18.45 -3.04
N GLY A 72 -5.05 -18.28 -1.77
CA GLY A 72 -4.16 -18.10 -0.63
C GLY A 72 -3.83 -16.65 -0.29
N VAL A 73 -4.29 -15.66 -1.07
CA VAL A 73 -4.05 -14.24 -0.82
C VAL A 73 -5.36 -13.53 -0.43
N PRO A 74 -5.42 -12.81 0.70
CA PRO A 74 -6.59 -12.05 1.11
C PRO A 74 -6.93 -10.93 0.13
N ILE A 75 -8.21 -10.77 -0.20
CA ILE A 75 -8.66 -9.74 -1.15
C ILE A 75 -8.31 -8.32 -0.65
N SER A 76 -8.28 -8.14 0.68
CA SER A 76 -7.94 -6.86 1.31
C SER A 76 -6.52 -6.37 1.03
N ILE A 77 -5.60 -7.24 0.58
CA ILE A 77 -4.20 -6.88 0.34
C ILE A 77 -4.05 -5.90 -0.82
N GLY A 78 -4.79 -6.10 -1.93
CA GLY A 78 -4.77 -5.14 -3.04
C GLY A 78 -5.27 -3.75 -2.61
N CYS A 79 -6.29 -3.71 -1.73
CA CYS A 79 -6.78 -2.45 -1.16
C CYS A 79 -5.75 -1.80 -0.23
N ALA A 80 -5.05 -2.59 0.59
CA ALA A 80 -4.00 -2.10 1.48
C ALA A 80 -2.85 -1.44 0.69
N TRP A 81 -2.37 -2.11 -0.37
CA TRP A 81 -1.39 -1.57 -1.30
C TRP A 81 -1.82 -0.22 -1.87
N PHE A 82 -3.05 -0.15 -2.38
CA PHE A 82 -3.60 1.09 -2.94
C PHE A 82 -3.70 2.22 -1.90
N VAL A 83 -4.25 1.93 -0.72
CA VAL A 83 -4.40 2.90 0.37
C VAL A 83 -3.05 3.47 0.78
N MET A 84 -2.09 2.59 1.05
CA MET A 84 -0.77 3.00 1.51
C MET A 84 0.01 3.74 0.43
N LEU A 85 -0.15 3.39 -0.85
CA LEU A 85 0.45 4.12 -1.95
C LEU A 85 -0.10 5.55 -2.07
N LEU A 86 -1.42 5.74 -1.98
CA LEU A 86 -2.03 7.08 -2.00
C LEU A 86 -1.63 7.91 -0.76
N ALA A 87 -1.63 7.28 0.41
CA ALA A 87 -1.27 7.90 1.67
C ALA A 87 0.20 8.37 1.64
N SER A 88 1.12 7.49 1.21
CA SER A 88 2.54 7.79 1.02
C SER A 88 2.77 8.87 -0.04
N THR A 89 2.03 8.82 -1.16
CA THR A 89 2.04 9.87 -2.19
C THR A 89 1.66 11.23 -1.61
N THR A 90 0.60 11.27 -0.80
CA THR A 90 0.13 12.52 -0.18
C THR A 90 1.13 13.05 0.84
N VAL A 91 1.74 12.17 1.64
CA VAL A 91 2.80 12.53 2.60
C VAL A 91 4.02 13.10 1.87
N ALA A 92 4.56 12.37 0.87
CA ALA A 92 5.70 12.80 0.08
C ALA A 92 5.48 14.18 -0.55
N GLN A 93 4.30 14.40 -1.13
CA GLN A 93 3.95 15.68 -1.72
C GLN A 93 3.79 16.79 -0.69
N LYS A 94 3.32 16.50 0.53
CA LYS A 94 3.17 17.55 1.56
C LYS A 94 4.52 17.97 2.14
N ILE A 95 5.43 17.02 2.38
CA ILE A 95 6.73 17.29 2.99
C ILE A 95 7.74 17.88 1.99
N ALA A 96 7.62 17.53 0.70
CA ALA A 96 8.55 18.00 -0.31
C ALA A 96 8.36 19.51 -0.61
N PRO A 97 9.45 20.30 -0.59
CA PRO A 97 9.48 21.65 -1.14
C PRO A 97 8.93 21.67 -2.56
N LYS A 98 8.35 22.80 -2.97
CA LYS A 98 7.74 22.94 -4.30
C LYS A 98 8.70 22.57 -5.43
N SER A 99 9.97 22.98 -5.33
CA SER A 99 11.03 22.67 -6.29
C SER A 99 11.32 21.17 -6.46
N LEU A 100 11.29 20.40 -5.38
CA LEU A 100 11.51 18.95 -5.42
C LEU A 100 10.28 18.19 -5.91
N ARG A 101 9.08 18.72 -5.64
CA ARG A 101 7.80 18.12 -6.05
C ARG A 101 7.59 18.13 -7.57
N GLU A 102 8.17 19.10 -8.27
CA GLU A 102 8.12 19.18 -9.73
C GLU A 102 8.96 18.06 -10.38
N ASN A 103 9.95 17.53 -9.67
CA ASN A 103 10.72 16.38 -10.11
C ASN A 103 9.97 15.06 -9.82
N ARG A 104 9.44 14.46 -10.89
CA ARG A 104 8.68 13.20 -10.82
C ARG A 104 9.52 12.04 -10.27
N PHE A 105 10.80 11.99 -10.60
CA PHE A 105 11.70 10.94 -10.13
C PHE A 105 11.91 11.05 -8.61
N ILE A 106 12.21 12.25 -8.11
CA ILE A 106 12.37 12.49 -6.66
C ILE A 106 11.07 12.15 -5.93
N THR A 107 9.92 12.56 -6.46
CA THR A 107 8.62 12.24 -5.87
C THR A 107 8.39 10.72 -5.80
N ALA A 108 8.58 9.99 -6.91
CA ALA A 108 8.42 8.54 -6.93
C ALA A 108 9.39 7.82 -5.99
N PHE A 109 10.64 8.28 -5.93
CA PHE A 109 11.66 7.77 -5.02
C PHE A 109 11.27 7.98 -3.55
N SER A 110 10.81 9.19 -3.19
CA SER A 110 10.34 9.49 -1.83
C SER A 110 9.13 8.64 -1.43
N VAL A 111 8.19 8.40 -2.35
CA VAL A 111 7.04 7.53 -2.08
C VAL A 111 7.48 6.08 -1.87
N ALA A 112 8.41 5.58 -2.68
CA ALA A 112 8.96 4.24 -2.51
C ALA A 112 9.67 4.07 -1.15
N LEU A 113 10.43 5.07 -0.71
CA LEU A 113 11.02 5.07 0.64
C LEU A 113 9.96 5.06 1.74
N LEU A 114 8.91 5.88 1.64
CA LEU A 114 7.82 5.89 2.63
C LEU A 114 7.08 4.56 2.71
N MET A 115 6.91 3.88 1.57
CA MET A 115 6.32 2.54 1.51
C MET A 115 7.21 1.50 2.18
N VAL A 116 8.52 1.53 1.95
CA VAL A 116 9.48 0.64 2.65
C VAL A 116 9.56 0.95 4.15
N CYS A 117 9.55 2.21 4.55
CA CYS A 117 9.51 2.61 5.96
C CYS A 117 8.26 2.07 6.66
N PHE A 118 7.12 2.11 5.97
CA PHE A 118 5.89 1.50 6.46
C PHE A 118 6.02 -0.03 6.56
N ASP A 119 6.54 -0.67 5.52
CA ASP A 119 6.72 -2.12 5.45
C ASP A 119 7.62 -2.65 6.59
N LEU A 120 8.75 -2.00 6.85
CA LEU A 120 9.66 -2.32 7.96
C LEU A 120 8.97 -2.35 9.34
N LEU A 121 7.97 -1.49 9.54
CA LEU A 121 7.21 -1.44 10.80
C LEU A 121 6.03 -2.42 10.78
N MET A 122 5.39 -2.58 9.62
CA MET A 122 4.24 -3.46 9.43
C MET A 122 4.62 -4.93 9.57
N GLU A 123 5.72 -5.36 8.97
CA GLU A 123 6.15 -6.77 8.93
C GLU A 123 6.19 -7.47 10.32
N PRO A 124 6.90 -6.96 11.34
CA PRO A 124 6.88 -7.58 12.66
C PRO A 124 5.50 -7.57 13.32
N ALA A 125 4.69 -6.53 13.09
CA ALA A 125 3.34 -6.46 13.61
C ALA A 125 2.40 -7.45 12.90
N ALA A 126 2.55 -7.64 11.60
CA ALA A 126 1.74 -8.53 10.77
C ALA A 126 1.92 -9.99 11.20
N VAL A 127 3.15 -10.40 11.54
CA VAL A 127 3.42 -11.73 12.12
C VAL A 127 2.70 -11.89 13.47
N LYS A 128 2.78 -10.89 14.37
CA LYS A 128 2.07 -10.92 15.67
C LYS A 128 0.54 -10.96 15.52
N LEU A 129 0.01 -10.35 14.46
CA LEU A 129 -1.43 -10.29 14.18
C LEU A 129 -1.98 -11.50 13.42
N ASP A 130 -1.16 -12.53 13.14
CA ASP A 130 -1.57 -13.67 12.30
C ASP A 130 -2.08 -13.21 10.92
N TYR A 131 -1.42 -12.19 10.33
CA TYR A 131 -1.67 -11.77 8.96
C TYR A 131 -0.91 -12.66 7.98
N TRP A 132 0.38 -12.86 8.21
CA TRP A 132 1.20 -13.85 7.52
C TRP A 132 2.33 -14.35 8.41
N THR A 133 2.97 -15.44 8.00
CA THR A 133 4.16 -15.98 8.66
C THR A 133 5.21 -16.34 7.60
N TRP A 134 6.45 -15.94 7.85
CA TRP A 134 7.60 -16.24 7.00
C TRP A 134 8.14 -17.64 7.29
N MET A 135 8.40 -18.45 6.26
CA MET A 135 8.82 -19.85 6.42
C MET A 135 10.15 -20.01 7.18
N ASN A 136 11.08 -19.09 6.97
CA ASN A 136 12.42 -19.13 7.59
C ASN A 136 12.52 -18.30 8.88
N SER A 137 11.39 -17.89 9.48
CA SER A 137 11.33 -17.04 10.69
C SER A 137 12.05 -15.68 10.59
N HIS A 138 12.51 -15.31 9.39
CA HIS A 138 13.15 -14.04 9.10
C HIS A 138 12.50 -13.42 7.86
N ILE A 139 12.35 -12.09 7.89
CA ILE A 139 11.82 -11.31 6.78
C ILE A 139 12.95 -11.13 5.75
N PRO A 140 12.81 -11.63 4.51
CA PRO A 140 13.86 -11.53 3.49
C PRO A 140 14.09 -10.08 3.09
N PHE A 141 15.36 -9.68 2.90
CA PHE A 141 15.70 -8.34 2.40
C PHE A 141 15.04 -8.03 1.04
N GLN A 142 14.83 -9.08 0.23
CA GLN A 142 14.14 -8.99 -1.05
C GLN A 142 12.72 -8.43 -0.93
N ASN A 143 12.00 -8.67 0.18
CA ASN A 143 10.68 -8.10 0.42
C ASN A 143 10.71 -6.57 0.29
N TYR A 144 11.63 -5.93 1.01
CA TYR A 144 11.79 -4.47 1.01
C TYR A 144 12.21 -3.94 -0.36
N LEU A 145 13.03 -4.68 -1.12
CA LEU A 145 13.40 -4.31 -2.49
C LEU A 145 12.21 -4.36 -3.44
N VAL A 146 11.35 -5.38 -3.32
CA VAL A 146 10.12 -5.47 -4.12
C VAL A 146 9.14 -4.37 -3.71
N TRP A 147 8.97 -4.11 -2.41
CA TRP A 147 8.15 -3.00 -1.93
C TRP A 147 8.61 -1.66 -2.47
N PHE A 148 9.92 -1.42 -2.49
CA PHE A 148 10.50 -0.24 -3.13
C PHE A 148 10.18 -0.20 -4.62
N GLY A 149 10.48 -1.28 -5.36
CA GLY A 149 10.33 -1.36 -6.81
C GLY A 149 8.89 -1.17 -7.27
N LEU A 150 7.95 -1.89 -6.67
CA LEU A 150 6.52 -1.78 -7.02
C LEU A 150 5.97 -0.40 -6.70
N SER A 151 6.30 0.14 -5.53
CA SER A 151 5.86 1.48 -5.13
C SER A 151 6.41 2.55 -6.07
N PHE A 152 7.69 2.43 -6.48
CA PHE A 152 8.31 3.33 -7.44
C PHE A 152 7.62 3.24 -8.82
N ILE A 153 7.36 2.03 -9.31
CA ILE A 153 6.69 1.80 -10.61
C ILE A 153 5.26 2.35 -10.59
N PHE A 154 4.45 1.99 -9.59
CA PHE A 154 3.06 2.45 -9.50
C PHE A 154 2.97 3.97 -9.35
N THR A 155 3.85 4.57 -8.54
CA THR A 155 3.89 6.03 -8.39
C THR A 155 4.32 6.71 -9.68
N THR A 156 5.31 6.16 -10.38
CA THR A 156 5.77 6.69 -11.68
C THR A 156 4.65 6.65 -12.70
N ILE A 157 3.91 5.54 -12.80
CA ILE A 157 2.74 5.42 -13.69
C ILE A 157 1.68 6.46 -13.30
N GLY A 158 1.37 6.60 -12.01
CA GLY A 158 0.42 7.60 -11.52
C GLY A 158 0.82 9.04 -11.83
N LEU A 159 2.12 9.36 -11.77
CA LEU A 159 2.66 10.69 -12.12
C LEU A 159 2.70 10.92 -13.63
N GLN A 160 3.05 9.91 -14.44
CA GLN A 160 3.07 10.00 -15.91
C GLN A 160 1.65 10.15 -16.48
N THR A 161 0.69 9.45 -15.88
CA THR A 161 -0.73 9.60 -16.19
C THR A 161 -1.29 10.93 -15.64
N GLY A 162 -0.54 11.68 -14.83
CA GLY A 162 -1.00 12.95 -14.26
C GLY A 162 -2.04 12.79 -13.15
N VAL A 163 -2.42 11.55 -12.82
CA VAL A 163 -3.36 11.23 -11.75
C VAL A 163 -2.77 11.71 -10.42
N PHE A 164 -1.55 11.29 -10.10
CA PHE A 164 -0.89 11.69 -8.85
C PHE A 164 -0.31 13.11 -8.88
N CYS A 165 -0.50 13.91 -9.93
CA CYS A 165 -0.04 15.31 -9.94
C CYS A 165 -0.98 16.25 -9.15
N ARG A 166 -2.20 15.79 -8.85
CA ARG A 166 -3.21 16.54 -8.09
C ARG A 166 -2.91 16.45 -6.59
N ARG A 167 -3.25 17.50 -5.85
CA ARG A 167 -3.25 17.43 -4.37
C ARG A 167 -4.39 16.52 -3.92
N LEU A 168 -4.03 15.39 -3.33
CA LEU A 168 -4.97 14.46 -2.70
C LEU A 168 -5.54 15.05 -1.40
N PRO A 169 -6.72 14.60 -0.95
CA PRO A 169 -7.35 15.14 0.25
C PRO A 169 -6.48 14.89 1.50
N PRO A 170 -6.42 15.84 2.46
CA PRO A 170 -5.58 15.71 3.66
C PRO A 170 -5.84 14.45 4.48
N ILE A 171 -7.04 13.87 4.39
CA ILE A 171 -7.41 12.63 5.08
C ILE A 171 -6.45 11.48 4.74
N ALA A 172 -5.90 11.42 3.53
CA ALA A 172 -4.94 10.39 3.12
C ALA A 172 -3.68 10.37 3.99
N ILE A 173 -3.29 11.51 4.56
CA ILE A 173 -2.14 11.60 5.49
C ILE A 173 -2.48 10.93 6.81
N HIS A 174 -3.71 11.09 7.29
CA HIS A 174 -4.15 10.42 8.51
C HIS A 174 -4.14 8.91 8.36
N PHE A 175 -4.46 8.38 7.16
CA PHE A 175 -4.32 6.95 6.89
C PHE A 175 -2.88 6.46 7.08
N TYR A 176 -1.89 7.19 6.55
CA TYR A 176 -0.47 6.82 6.69
C TYR A 176 -0.06 6.75 8.16
N PHE A 177 -0.28 7.83 8.91
CA PHE A 177 0.14 7.90 10.31
C PHE A 177 -0.69 7.01 11.24
N ALA A 178 -1.99 6.84 11.00
CA ALA A 178 -2.82 5.92 11.78
C ALA A 178 -2.33 4.47 11.65
N GLN A 179 -1.97 4.04 10.44
CA GLN A 179 -1.42 2.70 10.22
C GLN A 179 -0.03 2.56 10.88
N LEU A 180 0.85 3.56 10.73
CA LEU A 180 2.15 3.54 11.42
C LEU A 180 2.01 3.46 12.94
N ILE A 181 1.12 4.28 13.52
CA ILE A 181 0.86 4.27 14.96
C ILE A 181 0.29 2.91 15.38
N TYR A 182 -0.70 2.39 14.65
CA TYR A 182 -1.31 1.10 14.95
C TYR A 182 -0.28 -0.04 14.96
N PHE A 183 0.50 -0.19 13.88
CA PHE A 183 1.51 -1.25 13.80
C PHE A 183 2.64 -1.03 14.82
N GLY A 184 3.08 0.22 15.01
CA GLY A 184 4.08 0.54 16.04
C GLY A 184 3.62 0.14 17.45
N LEU A 185 2.36 0.41 17.81
CA LEU A 185 1.80 -0.01 19.10
C LEU A 185 1.73 -1.53 19.23
N VAL A 186 1.40 -2.25 18.15
CA VAL A 186 1.40 -3.72 18.13
C VAL A 186 2.81 -4.28 18.32
N VAL A 187 3.82 -3.67 17.69
CA VAL A 187 5.22 -4.07 17.88
C VAL A 187 5.66 -3.85 19.33
N LEU A 188 5.31 -2.73 19.95
CA LEU A 188 5.73 -2.37 21.31
C LEU A 188 5.01 -3.17 22.42
N LYS A 189 3.76 -3.60 22.19
CA LYS A 189 2.96 -4.31 23.21
C LYS A 189 3.17 -5.82 23.28
N GLY A 190 3.80 -6.42 22.29
CA GLY A 190 4.06 -7.87 22.23
C GLY A 190 5.52 -8.20 22.40
#